data_AF-A0AB39S7Z9-F1
#
_entry.id   AF-A0AB39S7Z9-F1
#
_cell.length_a   1.000
_cell.length_b   1.000
_cell.length_c   1.000
_cell.angle_alpha   90.00
_cell.angle_beta   90.00
_cell.angle_gamma   90.00
#
_symmetry.space_group_name_H-M   'P 1'
#
loop_
_entity.id
_entity.type
_entity.pdbx_description
1 polymer ?
#
loop_
_entity_poly.entity_id
_entity_poly.type
_entity_poly.pdbx_seq_one_letter_code
_entity_poly.pdbx_strand_id
1 'polypeptide(L)'
;MTAQEAGGQVSAGAMGLEELLSLPATVNVVTASRALGIGRDKAYELIRNGTFPVRTLALGGKTRVPTAELWKLLGVESTQA
;
A
#
# COMPACT_ATOMS: atom_id res chain seq x y z
N MET A 1 7.67 -2.18 -23.56
CA MET A 1 7.28 -0.98 -22.79
C MET A 1 7.10 -1.43 -21.34
N THR A 2 8.22 -1.39 -20.64
CA THR A 2 8.52 -2.11 -19.40
C THR A 2 8.12 -1.25 -18.21
N ALA A 3 7.02 -1.61 -17.53
CA ALA A 3 6.78 -1.12 -16.18
C ALA A 3 7.69 -1.91 -15.25
N GLN A 4 8.86 -1.31 -14.99
CA GLN A 4 9.91 -1.78 -14.10
C GLN A 4 9.32 -2.39 -12.82
N GLU A 5 9.46 -3.70 -12.67
CA GLU A 5 9.25 -4.38 -11.39
C GLU A 5 10.44 -4.02 -10.50
N ALA A 6 10.30 -2.94 -9.73
CA ALA A 6 11.11 -2.72 -8.54
C ALA A 6 10.65 -3.71 -7.46
N GLY A 7 11.06 -4.97 -7.61
CA GLY A 7 11.06 -5.95 -6.54
C GLY A 7 12.09 -5.56 -5.48
N GLY A 8 11.81 -4.51 -4.72
CA GLY A 8 12.53 -4.23 -3.47
C GLY A 8 12.26 -5.35 -2.49
N GLN A 9 13.32 -5.95 -1.94
CA GLN A 9 13.22 -7.07 -1.00
C GLN A 9 12.30 -6.70 0.17
N VAL A 10 11.13 -7.29 0.14
CA VAL A 10 10.08 -7.06 1.12
C VAL A 10 10.35 -7.96 2.34
N SER A 11 11.25 -7.51 3.23
CA SER A 11 11.56 -8.20 4.50
C SER A 11 10.33 -8.26 5.41
N ALA A 12 10.18 -9.32 6.20
CA ALA A 12 8.94 -9.72 6.88
C ALA A 12 8.54 -8.89 8.12
N GLY A 13 8.87 -7.59 8.14
CA GLY A 13 8.54 -6.65 9.22
C GLY A 13 7.51 -5.60 8.82
N ALA A 14 6.90 -4.96 9.82
CA ALA A 14 6.08 -3.76 9.64
C ALA A 14 6.93 -2.66 8.98
N MET A 15 6.38 -1.94 8.00
CA MET A 15 7.08 -0.85 7.32
C MET A 15 7.42 0.28 8.30
N GLY A 16 8.65 0.78 8.24
CA GLY A 16 9.08 1.96 8.98
C GLY A 16 8.56 3.26 8.36
N LEU A 17 8.64 4.37 9.12
CA LEU A 17 8.14 5.67 8.69
C LEU A 17 8.89 6.24 7.47
N GLU A 18 10.22 6.13 7.43
CA GLU A 18 11.02 6.61 6.28
C GLU A 18 10.68 5.87 4.99
N GLU A 19 10.44 4.56 5.09
CA GLU A 19 10.01 3.74 3.96
C GLU A 19 8.59 4.10 3.51
N LEU A 20 7.69 4.42 4.45
CA LEU A 20 6.32 4.87 4.18
C LEU A 20 6.29 6.24 3.46
N LEU A 21 7.18 7.17 3.80
CA LEU A 21 7.28 8.48 3.17
C LEU A 21 7.92 8.44 1.77
N SER A 22 8.75 7.42 1.51
CA SER A 22 9.42 7.19 0.22
C SER A 22 8.53 6.49 -0.82
N LEU A 23 7.27 6.17 -0.47
CA LEU A 23 6.39 5.43 -1.37
C LEU A 23 5.95 6.29 -2.57
N PRO A 24 5.85 5.69 -3.78
CA PRO A 24 5.26 6.35 -4.93
C PRO A 24 3.78 6.64 -4.70
N ALA A 25 3.20 7.61 -5.43
CA ALA A 25 1.81 8.06 -5.26
C ALA A 25 0.75 6.94 -5.22
N THR A 26 1.04 5.78 -5.83
CA THR A 26 0.25 4.56 -5.65
C THR A 26 1.14 3.34 -5.44
N VAL A 27 0.75 2.48 -4.49
CA VAL A 27 1.43 1.22 -4.20
C VAL A 27 0.53 0.03 -4.46
N ASN A 28 1.11 -1.18 -4.51
CA ASN A 28 0.33 -2.40 -4.61
C ASN A 28 -0.30 -2.77 -3.25
N VAL A 29 -1.27 -3.69 -3.27
CA VAL A 29 -1.96 -4.17 -2.06
C VAL A 29 -0.99 -4.74 -1.03
N VAL A 30 0.02 -5.49 -1.46
CA VAL A 30 0.97 -6.14 -0.54
C VAL A 30 1.79 -5.11 0.24
N THR A 31 2.29 -4.07 -0.43
CA THR A 31 2.99 -2.93 0.16
C THR A 31 2.08 -2.19 1.14
N ALA A 32 0.85 -1.86 0.73
CA ALA A 32 -0.13 -1.23 1.59
C ALA A 32 -0.42 -2.05 2.86
N SER A 33 -0.59 -3.37 2.70
CA SER A 33 -0.91 -4.27 3.81
C SER A 33 0.22 -4.37 4.83
N ARG A 34 1.47 -4.27 4.38
CA ARG A 34 2.65 -4.23 5.26
C ARG A 34 2.70 -2.98 6.12
N ALA A 35 2.36 -1.82 5.55
CA ALA A 35 2.20 -0.58 6.32
C ALA A 35 1.10 -0.69 7.39
N LEU A 36 0.08 -1.52 7.14
CA LEU A 36 -1.03 -1.76 8.06
C LEU A 36 -0.80 -2.94 9.02
N GLY A 37 0.32 -3.66 8.91
CA GLY A 37 0.55 -4.90 9.68
C GLY A 37 -0.40 -6.06 9.32
N ILE A 38 -1.00 -6.03 8.12
CA ILE A 38 -1.95 -7.04 7.63
C ILE A 38 -1.21 -8.04 6.73
N GLY A 39 -1.39 -9.34 6.99
CA GLY A 39 -0.88 -10.40 6.12
C GLY A 39 -1.50 -10.36 4.71
N ARG A 40 -0.73 -10.71 3.69
CA ARG A 40 -1.14 -10.68 2.27
C ARG A 40 -2.50 -11.35 2.02
N ASP A 41 -2.68 -12.56 2.52
CA ASP A 41 -3.91 -13.34 2.29
C ASP A 41 -5.13 -12.67 2.93
N LYS A 42 -4.98 -12.16 4.17
CA LYS A 42 -6.04 -11.41 4.85
C LYS A 42 -6.38 -10.10 4.13
N ALA A 43 -5.39 -9.42 3.56
CA ALA A 43 -5.62 -8.22 2.79
C ALA A 43 -6.46 -8.47 1.54
N TYR A 44 -6.14 -9.54 0.78
CA TYR A 44 -6.95 -9.89 -0.39
C TYR A 44 -8.36 -10.36 -0.01
N GLU A 45 -8.53 -11.05 1.12
CA GLU A 45 -9.85 -11.39 1.65
C GLU A 45 -10.68 -10.13 1.95
N LEU A 46 -10.09 -9.17 2.66
CA LEU A 46 -10.74 -7.89 2.98
C LEU A 46 -11.10 -7.10 1.71
N ILE A 47 -10.24 -7.09 0.69
CA ILE A 47 -10.55 -6.44 -0.59
C ILE A 47 -11.71 -7.12 -1.30
N ARG A 48 -11.73 -8.45 -1.37
CA ARG A 48 -12.84 -9.22 -1.96
C ARG A 48 -14.15 -8.96 -1.23
N ASN A 49 -14.09 -8.80 0.09
CA ASN A 49 -15.24 -8.50 0.94
C ASN A 49 -15.60 -7.01 0.96
N GLY A 50 -14.86 -6.13 0.27
CA GLY A 50 -15.08 -4.68 0.28
C GLY A 50 -14.83 -4.02 1.65
N THR A 51 -14.09 -4.67 2.54
CA THR A 51 -13.82 -4.25 3.93
C THR A 51 -12.36 -3.87 4.17
N PHE A 52 -11.58 -3.71 3.11
CA PHE A 52 -10.21 -3.22 3.24
C PHE A 52 -10.23 -1.78 3.79
N PRO A 53 -9.39 -1.46 4.78
CA PRO A 53 -9.53 -0.22 5.56
C PRO A 53 -9.18 1.04 4.77
N VAL A 54 -8.52 0.91 3.62
CA VAL A 54 -8.20 2.01 2.70
C VAL A 54 -8.84 1.82 1.34
N ARG A 55 -9.13 2.92 0.66
CA ARG A 55 -9.72 2.89 -0.67
C ARG A 55 -8.73 2.30 -1.68
N THR A 56 -9.23 1.39 -2.53
CA THR A 56 -8.43 0.81 -3.62
C THR A 56 -8.87 1.34 -4.98
N LEU A 57 -7.92 1.37 -5.91
CA LEU A 57 -8.13 1.75 -7.30
C LEU A 57 -7.90 0.53 -8.19
N ALA A 58 -8.89 0.20 -9.02
CA ALA A 58 -8.73 -0.80 -10.06
C ALA A 58 -8.17 -0.13 -11.32
N LEU A 59 -6.88 -0.34 -11.60
CA LEU A 59 -6.18 0.25 -12.74
C LEU A 59 -5.76 -0.87 -13.70
N GLY A 60 -6.51 -1.05 -14.79
CA GLY A 60 -6.18 -1.99 -15.86
C GLY A 60 -5.99 -3.44 -15.39
N GLY A 61 -6.85 -3.90 -14.47
CA GLY A 61 -6.78 -5.25 -13.90
C GLY A 61 -5.83 -5.40 -12.70
N LYS A 62 -5.09 -4.34 -12.32
CA LYS A 62 -4.28 -4.34 -11.10
C LYS A 62 -4.96 -3.49 -10.02
N THR A 63 -5.01 -4.03 -8.80
CA THR A 63 -5.47 -3.27 -7.64
C THR A 63 -4.31 -2.46 -7.07
N ARG A 64 -4.48 -1.14 -6.98
CA ARG A 64 -3.52 -0.22 -6.37
C ARG A 64 -4.15 0.52 -5.19
N VAL A 65 -3.31 1.00 -4.30
CA VAL A 65 -3.70 1.78 -3.12
C VAL A 65 -3.00 3.13 -3.20
N PRO A 66 -3.73 4.26 -3.17
CA PRO A 66 -3.14 5.58 -3.06
C PRO A 66 -2.39 5.72 -1.72
N THR A 67 -1.17 6.22 -1.75
CA THR A 67 -0.41 6.43 -0.50
C THR A 67 -1.03 7.49 0.39
N ALA A 68 -1.71 8.49 -0.18
CA ALA A 68 -2.46 9.49 0.56
C ALA A 68 -3.53 8.85 1.48
N GLU A 69 -4.22 7.80 1.03
CA GLU A 69 -5.23 7.11 1.83
C GLU A 69 -4.59 6.30 2.97
N LEU A 70 -3.42 5.70 2.72
CA LEU A 70 -2.64 5.03 3.76
C LEU A 70 -2.17 6.01 4.83
N TRP A 71 -1.62 7.15 4.42
CA TRP A 71 -1.16 8.20 5.32
C TRP A 71 -2.30 8.77 6.16
N LYS A 72 -3.44 9.08 5.52
CA LYS A 72 -4.64 9.55 6.20
C LYS A 72 -5.15 8.56 7.25
N LEU A 73 -5.16 7.27 6.94
CA LEU A 73 -5.59 6.23 7.88
C LEU A 73 -4.61 6.07 9.06
N LEU A 74 -3.31 6.20 8.80
CA LEU A 74 -2.27 6.11 9.82
C LEU A 74 -2.10 7.42 10.63
N GLY A 75 -2.85 8.48 10.32
CA GLY A 75 -2.70 9.79 10.95
C GLY A 75 -1.37 10.48 10.59
N VAL A 76 -0.74 10.08 9.48
CA VAL A 76 0.48 10.69 8.97
C VAL A 76 0.06 11.83 8.05
N GLU A 77 0.30 13.07 8.48
CA GLU A 77 0.25 14.22 7.57
C GLU A 77 1.58 14.27 6.81
N SER A 78 1.55 13.85 5.55
CA SER A 78 2.68 14.06 4.65
C SER A 78 2.79 15.55 4.35
N THR A 79 3.55 16.27 5.16
CA THR A 79 4.01 17.62 4.84
C THR A 79 5.08 17.51 3.75
N GLN A 80 4.66 17.18 2.53
CA GLN A 80 5.55 17.25 1.38
C GLN A 80 5.54 18.72 0.95
N ALA A 81 6.55 19.47 1.41
CA ALA A 81 6.92 20.78 0.89
C ALA A 81 7.76 20.64 -0.38
#